data_AF-A0A933L508-F1
#
_entry.id   AF-A0A933L508-F1
#
_cell.length_a   1.000
_cell.length_b   1.000
_cell.length_c   1.000
_cell.angle_alpha   90.00
_cell.angle_beta   90.00
_cell.angle_gamma   90.00
#
_symmetry.space_group_name_H-M   'P 1'
#
loop_
_entity.id
_entity.type
_entity.pdbx_description
1 polymer ?
#
loop_
_entity_poly.entity_id
_entity_poly.type
_entity_poly.pdbx_seq_one_letter_code
_entity_poly.pdbx_strand_id
1 'polypeptide(L)'
;DLQPSGKYVMEDMQGVGGTPAVLKMLLEAGMLHGDCLTVTGKTIAENLEKVQWNDKQDVVRPTSNPISPTGGVVALRGNLAPDGAIVKVAGLKNQRFVGPARVFDNEEACFEVVNNRTYTEGDILVIRYEGPKGGPGMREMLSTTAALYGQGMGDKVALITDGRFSGATRGFCIGHVGPEAAVGGPIALIRDGDIITLDAVTGEISVNVSDEEFARRKTSWAPRETEYGSGAIWKYAQLVGPARYGALTNPGAKGEKEQYADI
;
A
#
# COMPACT_ATOMS: atom_id res chain seq x y z
N ASP A 1 -2.59 -10.82 16.86
CA ASP A 1 -2.71 -9.47 17.43
C ASP A 1 -1.32 -8.85 17.52
N LEU A 2 -0.73 -8.48 16.38
CA LEU A 2 0.66 -8.04 16.30
C LEU A 2 0.75 -6.54 16.01
N GLN A 3 1.78 -5.91 16.56
CA GLN A 3 2.18 -4.55 16.21
C GLN A 3 2.39 -4.42 14.68
N PRO A 4 2.11 -3.24 14.09
CA PRO A 4 1.92 -1.94 14.74
C PRO A 4 0.48 -1.61 15.18
N SER A 5 -0.50 -2.44 14.82
CA SER A 5 -1.92 -2.25 15.18
C SER A 5 -2.34 -3.02 16.43
N GLY A 6 -1.60 -4.07 16.78
CA GLY A 6 -1.89 -4.96 17.90
C GLY A 6 -0.95 -4.79 19.10
N LYS A 7 -1.09 -5.72 20.06
CA LYS A 7 -0.35 -5.70 21.33
C LYS A 7 1.03 -6.37 21.25
N TYR A 8 1.13 -7.50 20.57
CA TYR A 8 2.28 -8.41 20.63
C TYR A 8 3.33 -8.14 19.54
N VAL A 9 4.52 -8.69 19.72
CA VAL A 9 5.62 -8.65 18.74
C VAL A 9 5.93 -10.04 18.16
N MET A 10 6.86 -10.11 17.21
CA MET A 10 7.19 -11.38 16.53
C MET A 10 7.77 -12.43 17.48
N GLU A 11 8.47 -12.01 18.54
CA GLU A 11 8.97 -12.92 19.59
C GLU A 11 7.83 -13.62 20.33
N ASP A 12 6.77 -12.89 20.69
CA ASP A 12 5.57 -13.47 21.29
C ASP A 12 4.92 -14.49 20.33
N MET A 13 4.83 -14.15 19.03
CA MET A 13 4.32 -15.07 18.01
C MET A 13 5.16 -16.34 17.94
N GLN A 14 6.48 -16.22 18.00
CA GLN A 14 7.39 -17.37 18.05
C GLN A 14 7.16 -18.20 19.31
N GLY A 15 6.97 -17.57 20.47
CA GLY A 15 6.72 -18.24 21.75
C GLY A 15 5.44 -19.08 21.78
N VAL A 16 4.49 -18.82 20.88
CA VAL A 16 3.22 -19.55 20.78
C VAL A 16 3.14 -20.54 19.62
N GLY A 17 4.27 -20.83 18.96
CA GLY A 17 4.36 -21.79 17.84
C GLY A 17 4.69 -21.17 16.48
N GLY A 18 4.89 -19.85 16.43
CA GLY A 18 5.40 -19.13 15.27
C GLY A 18 4.48 -19.16 14.06
N THR A 19 5.05 -18.88 12.89
CA THR A 19 4.35 -18.95 11.60
C THR A 19 3.68 -20.30 11.33
N PRO A 20 4.29 -21.47 11.67
CA PRO A 20 3.63 -22.75 11.48
C PRO A 20 2.27 -22.88 12.18
N ALA A 21 2.09 -22.31 13.38
CA ALA A 21 0.81 -22.33 14.09
C ALA A 21 -0.29 -21.57 13.31
N VAL A 22 0.05 -20.42 12.71
CA VAL A 22 -0.87 -19.64 11.87
C VAL A 22 -1.20 -20.41 10.59
N LEU A 23 -0.19 -20.97 9.92
CA LEU A 23 -0.39 -21.74 8.69
C LEU A 23 -1.24 -22.99 8.93
N LYS A 24 -1.03 -23.69 10.06
CA LYS A 24 -1.82 -24.86 10.45
C LYS A 24 -3.29 -24.51 10.59
N MET A 25 -3.59 -23.41 11.29
CA MET A 25 -4.96 -22.93 11.46
C MET A 25 -5.62 -22.56 10.12
N LEU A 26 -4.90 -21.86 9.23
CA LEU A 26 -5.41 -21.53 7.90
C LEU A 26 -5.65 -22.78 7.05
N LEU A 27 -4.78 -23.78 7.15
CA LEU A 27 -4.94 -25.07 6.47
C LEU A 27 -6.19 -25.82 6.97
N GLU A 28 -6.37 -25.94 8.30
CA GLU A 28 -7.54 -26.60 8.89
C GLU A 28 -8.85 -25.88 8.58
N ALA A 29 -8.81 -24.56 8.39
CA ALA A 29 -9.95 -23.75 7.96
C ALA A 29 -10.20 -23.79 6.44
N GLY A 30 -9.40 -24.55 5.66
CA GLY A 30 -9.53 -24.62 4.20
C GLY A 30 -9.10 -23.35 3.46
N MET A 31 -8.33 -22.48 4.10
CA MET A 31 -7.87 -21.19 3.56
C MET A 31 -6.42 -21.24 3.03
N LEU A 32 -5.77 -22.40 3.10
CA LEU A 32 -4.39 -22.60 2.65
C LEU A 32 -4.31 -23.85 1.75
N HIS A 33 -3.62 -23.73 0.62
CA HIS A 33 -3.34 -24.85 -0.28
C HIS A 33 -2.26 -25.75 0.34
N GLY A 34 -2.67 -26.91 0.85
CA GLY A 34 -1.78 -27.83 1.55
C GLY A 34 -0.83 -28.61 0.64
N ASP A 35 -1.16 -28.75 -0.64
CA ASP A 35 -0.43 -29.53 -1.65
C ASP A 35 0.76 -28.78 -2.25
N CYS A 36 0.91 -27.48 -1.96
CA CYS A 36 2.04 -26.69 -2.44
C CYS A 36 3.38 -27.26 -1.92
N LEU A 37 4.30 -27.56 -2.85
CA LEU A 37 5.65 -27.98 -2.54
C LEU A 37 6.43 -26.86 -1.83
N THR A 38 7.32 -27.24 -0.93
CA THR A 38 8.21 -26.32 -0.21
C THR A 38 9.67 -26.68 -0.42
N VAL A 39 10.57 -25.80 0.03
CA VAL A 39 12.03 -26.03 -0.01
C VAL A 39 12.51 -27.24 0.79
N THR A 40 11.65 -27.83 1.64
CA THR A 40 11.97 -29.06 2.38
C THR A 40 11.83 -30.33 1.53
N GLY A 41 11.32 -30.21 0.30
CA GLY A 41 10.90 -31.34 -0.54
C GLY A 41 9.55 -31.94 -0.14
N LYS A 42 8.91 -31.40 0.89
CA LYS A 42 7.57 -31.77 1.35
C LYS A 42 6.54 -30.70 1.00
N THR A 43 5.29 -31.10 0.96
CA THR A 43 4.13 -30.22 0.85
C THR A 43 3.94 -29.36 2.11
N ILE A 44 3.17 -28.28 2.02
CA ILE A 44 2.78 -27.48 3.19
C ILE A 44 2.07 -28.35 4.23
N ALA A 45 1.14 -29.22 3.82
CA ALA A 45 0.38 -30.09 4.72
C ALA A 45 1.30 -31.03 5.51
N GLU A 46 2.23 -31.72 4.85
CA GLU A 46 3.19 -32.62 5.49
C GLU A 46 4.08 -31.89 6.50
N ASN A 47 4.52 -30.67 6.19
CA ASN A 47 5.31 -29.86 7.13
C ASN A 47 4.53 -29.45 8.37
N LEU A 48 3.21 -29.32 8.27
CA LEU A 48 2.33 -28.86 9.33
C LEU A 48 1.67 -30.00 10.12
N GLU A 49 1.93 -31.27 9.81
CA GLU A 49 1.32 -32.43 10.48
C GLU A 49 1.51 -32.41 12.00
N LYS A 50 2.74 -32.08 12.45
CA LYS A 50 3.13 -32.14 13.86
C LYS A 50 2.90 -30.82 14.62
N VAL A 51 2.46 -29.78 13.92
CA VAL A 51 2.20 -28.47 14.55
C VAL A 51 0.95 -28.58 15.40
N GLN A 52 1.07 -28.23 16.67
CA GLN A 52 -0.02 -28.27 17.64
C GLN A 52 -0.46 -26.84 17.97
N TRP A 53 -1.77 -26.66 18.10
CA TRP A 53 -2.35 -25.41 18.57
C TRP A 53 -2.32 -25.33 20.10
N ASN A 54 -2.03 -24.16 20.64
CA ASN A 54 -2.11 -23.87 22.06
C ASN A 54 -3.33 -22.98 22.30
N ASP A 55 -4.39 -23.47 22.94
CA ASP A 55 -5.59 -22.65 23.24
C ASP A 55 -5.40 -21.65 24.39
N LYS A 56 -4.28 -21.73 25.12
CA LYS A 56 -4.03 -20.86 26.29
C LYS A 56 -3.35 -19.54 25.94
N GLN A 57 -2.86 -19.40 24.72
CA GLN A 57 -2.23 -18.17 24.23
C GLN A 57 -3.28 -17.22 23.64
N ASP A 58 -2.98 -15.92 23.62
CA ASP A 58 -3.85 -14.86 23.11
C ASP A 58 -3.19 -13.99 22.03
N VAL A 59 -2.01 -14.40 21.54
CA VAL A 59 -1.23 -13.75 20.49
C VAL A 59 -1.85 -13.95 19.10
N VAL A 60 -2.20 -15.19 18.77
CA VAL A 60 -2.87 -15.57 17.52
C VAL A 60 -4.33 -15.89 17.85
N ARG A 61 -5.27 -15.25 17.16
CA ARG A 61 -6.70 -15.51 17.35
C ARG A 61 -7.13 -16.69 16.48
N PRO A 62 -8.01 -17.59 16.97
CA PRO A 62 -8.57 -18.64 16.13
C PRO A 62 -9.44 -18.06 15.01
N THR A 63 -9.59 -18.79 13.90
CA THR A 63 -10.44 -18.39 12.76
C THR A 63 -11.90 -18.19 13.13
N SER A 64 -12.37 -18.82 14.21
CA SER A 64 -13.72 -18.66 14.76
C SER A 64 -13.92 -17.35 15.55
N ASN A 65 -12.84 -16.68 15.95
CA ASN A 65 -12.90 -15.41 16.69
C ASN A 65 -11.79 -14.45 16.21
N PRO A 66 -11.82 -14.02 14.93
CA PRO A 66 -10.79 -13.16 14.37
C PRO A 66 -10.93 -11.72 14.87
N ILE A 67 -9.86 -10.93 14.76
CA ILE A 67 -9.89 -9.49 15.09
C ILE A 67 -10.82 -8.73 14.13
N SER A 68 -10.81 -9.12 12.85
CA SER A 68 -11.64 -8.58 11.79
C SER A 68 -12.13 -9.73 10.91
N PRO A 69 -13.37 -9.72 10.40
CA PRO A 69 -13.89 -10.76 9.52
C PRO A 69 -13.19 -10.79 8.15
N THR A 70 -12.52 -9.69 7.76
CA THR A 70 -11.78 -9.57 6.51
C THR A 70 -10.32 -9.19 6.76
N GLY A 71 -9.48 -9.38 5.74
CA GLY A 71 -8.06 -9.03 5.79
C GLY A 71 -7.80 -7.55 6.08
N GLY A 72 -6.63 -7.27 6.67
CA GLY A 72 -6.23 -5.92 7.08
C GLY A 72 -5.79 -4.98 5.95
N VAL A 73 -5.84 -5.43 4.71
CA VAL A 73 -5.40 -4.69 3.51
C VAL A 73 -6.50 -4.81 2.45
N VAL A 74 -6.86 -3.67 1.85
CA VAL A 74 -7.90 -3.56 0.84
C VAL A 74 -7.31 -2.91 -0.41
N ALA A 75 -7.68 -3.45 -1.58
CA ALA A 75 -7.41 -2.81 -2.85
C ALA A 75 -8.54 -1.82 -3.18
N LEU A 76 -8.18 -0.59 -3.54
CA LEU A 76 -9.10 0.44 -3.98
C LEU A 76 -9.01 0.60 -5.49
N ARG A 77 -10.11 0.93 -6.16
CA ARG A 77 -10.15 1.28 -7.58
C ARG A 77 -11.20 2.36 -7.84
N GLY A 78 -10.97 3.18 -8.85
CA GLY A 78 -11.91 4.19 -9.32
C GLY A 78 -11.25 5.14 -10.31
N ASN A 79 -11.89 6.27 -10.62
CA ASN A 79 -11.37 7.19 -11.63
C ASN A 79 -10.04 7.84 -11.23
N LEU A 80 -9.71 7.92 -9.93
CA LEU A 80 -8.42 8.41 -9.44
C LEU A 80 -7.31 7.35 -9.47
N ALA A 81 -7.65 6.07 -9.30
CA ALA A 81 -6.69 4.96 -9.40
C ALA A 81 -7.21 3.82 -10.32
N PRO A 82 -7.19 3.99 -11.65
CA PRO A 82 -7.69 2.98 -12.59
C PRO A 82 -6.95 1.63 -12.54
N ASP A 83 -5.64 1.66 -12.23
CA ASP A 83 -4.82 0.45 -12.02
C ASP A 83 -4.89 -0.10 -10.59
N GLY A 84 -5.55 0.65 -9.71
CA GLY A 84 -5.73 0.31 -8.31
C GLY A 84 -4.78 1.08 -7.39
N ALA A 85 -5.07 0.96 -6.10
CA ALA A 85 -4.28 1.47 -5.00
C ALA A 85 -4.44 0.54 -3.78
N ILE A 86 -3.59 0.66 -2.78
CA ILE A 86 -3.63 -0.19 -1.58
C ILE A 86 -3.81 0.66 -0.33
N VAL A 87 -4.73 0.23 0.54
CA VAL A 87 -4.92 0.81 1.88
C VAL A 87 -4.90 -0.28 2.94
N LYS A 88 -4.26 0.00 4.07
CA LYS A 88 -4.30 -0.85 5.25
C LYS A 88 -5.47 -0.42 6.14
N VAL A 89 -6.48 -1.26 6.26
CA VAL A 89 -7.68 -1.01 7.09
C VAL A 89 -7.55 -1.55 8.52
N ALA A 90 -6.52 -2.38 8.78
CA ALA A 90 -6.25 -2.90 10.12
C ALA A 90 -6.04 -1.75 11.12
N GLY A 91 -6.95 -1.66 12.10
CA GLY A 91 -6.92 -0.63 13.15
C GLY A 91 -7.64 0.67 12.80
N LEU A 92 -8.27 0.80 11.63
CA LEU A 92 -9.10 1.96 11.28
C LEU A 92 -10.48 1.88 11.91
N LYS A 93 -10.90 2.97 12.56
CA LYS A 93 -12.27 3.11 13.10
C LYS A 93 -13.28 3.46 12.00
N ASN A 94 -12.90 4.37 11.11
CA ASN A 94 -13.70 4.82 9.98
C ASN A 94 -13.04 4.33 8.69
N GLN A 95 -13.80 3.61 7.86
CA GLN A 95 -13.33 3.05 6.59
C GLN A 95 -13.77 3.87 5.38
N ARG A 96 -14.36 5.05 5.60
CA ARG A 96 -14.77 5.99 4.57
C ARG A 96 -14.33 7.40 4.92
N PHE A 97 -13.76 8.12 3.96
CA PHE A 97 -13.28 9.49 4.11
C PHE A 97 -13.58 10.29 2.85
N VAL A 98 -14.09 11.52 3.00
CA VAL A 98 -14.36 12.44 1.88
C VAL A 98 -13.84 13.81 2.25
N GLY A 99 -13.10 14.44 1.35
CA GLY A 99 -12.48 15.73 1.65
C GLY A 99 -11.88 16.42 0.43
N PRO A 100 -11.52 17.71 0.56
CA PRO A 100 -10.80 18.44 -0.47
C PRO A 100 -9.36 17.93 -0.58
N ALA A 101 -8.89 17.80 -1.81
CA ALA A 101 -7.49 17.49 -2.10
C ALA A 101 -6.59 18.68 -1.75
N ARG A 102 -5.41 18.37 -1.22
CA ARG A 102 -4.28 19.29 -1.15
C ARG A 102 -3.05 18.60 -1.71
N VAL A 103 -2.48 19.17 -2.77
CA VAL A 103 -1.60 18.47 -3.69
C VAL A 103 -0.16 18.91 -3.53
N PHE A 104 0.73 17.93 -3.43
CA PHE A 104 2.16 18.09 -3.28
C PHE A 104 2.87 17.22 -4.31
N ASP A 105 3.93 17.78 -4.90
CA ASP A 105 4.70 17.08 -5.94
C ASP A 105 5.93 16.33 -5.39
N ASN A 106 6.11 16.34 -4.07
CA ASN A 106 7.09 15.53 -3.34
C ASN A 106 6.74 15.44 -1.84
N GLU A 107 7.32 14.48 -1.14
CA GLU A 107 7.17 14.31 0.31
C GLU A 107 7.60 15.55 1.09
N GLU A 108 8.70 16.20 0.72
CA GLU A 108 9.29 17.31 1.47
C GLU A 108 8.31 18.49 1.59
N ALA A 109 7.63 18.85 0.49
CA ALA A 109 6.63 19.91 0.47
C ALA A 109 5.40 19.57 1.32
N CYS A 110 4.98 18.30 1.31
CA CYS A 110 3.87 17.84 2.17
C CYS A 110 4.29 17.87 3.64
N PHE A 111 5.50 17.38 3.93
CA PHE A 111 6.07 17.34 5.28
C PHE A 111 6.20 18.75 5.86
N GLU A 112 6.62 19.74 5.08
CA GLU A 112 6.70 21.13 5.53
C GLU A 112 5.34 21.68 5.97
N VAL A 113 4.28 21.44 5.19
CA VAL A 113 2.92 21.82 5.55
C VAL A 113 2.45 21.11 6.82
N VAL A 114 2.71 19.81 6.93
CA VAL A 114 2.37 19.03 8.13
C VAL A 114 3.12 19.55 9.35
N ASN A 115 4.42 19.78 9.23
CA ASN A 115 5.27 20.26 10.32
C ASN A 115 4.81 21.65 10.80
N ASN A 116 4.45 22.54 9.87
CA ASN A 116 3.95 23.88 10.16
C ASN A 116 2.46 23.90 10.55
N ARG A 117 1.77 22.75 10.56
CA ARG A 117 0.32 22.62 10.84
C ARG A 117 -0.53 23.52 9.94
N THR A 118 -0.09 23.76 8.71
CA THR A 118 -0.80 24.63 7.78
C THR A 118 -1.84 23.88 6.96
N TYR A 119 -2.48 22.84 7.51
CA TYR A 119 -3.52 22.00 6.89
C TYR A 119 -4.76 21.93 7.79
N THR A 120 -5.88 21.46 7.25
CA THR A 120 -7.18 21.44 7.95
C THR A 120 -7.65 20.01 8.22
N GLU A 121 -8.39 19.82 9.32
CA GLU A 121 -9.18 18.60 9.52
C GLU A 121 -10.13 18.38 8.33
N GLY A 122 -10.15 17.15 7.80
CA GLY A 122 -10.89 16.81 6.58
C GLY A 122 -10.07 16.89 5.30
N ASP A 123 -8.87 17.44 5.30
CA ASP A 123 -8.02 17.48 4.10
C ASP A 123 -7.61 16.07 3.65
N ILE A 124 -7.42 15.91 2.35
CA ILE A 124 -6.81 14.73 1.72
C ILE A 124 -5.48 15.18 1.11
N LEU A 125 -4.37 14.84 1.75
CA LEU A 125 -3.03 15.20 1.29
C LEU A 125 -2.58 14.25 0.18
N VAL A 126 -2.42 14.77 -1.03
CA VAL A 126 -2.01 14.00 -2.21
C VAL A 126 -0.53 14.27 -2.46
N ILE A 127 0.32 13.25 -2.28
CA ILE A 127 1.75 13.30 -2.55
C ILE A 127 2.03 12.51 -3.82
N ARG A 128 2.34 13.21 -4.91
CA ARG A 128 2.49 12.60 -6.23
C ARG A 128 3.91 12.77 -6.77
N TYR A 129 4.23 12.05 -7.85
CA TYR A 129 5.58 11.91 -8.38
C TYR A 129 6.53 11.16 -7.43
N GLU A 130 5.97 10.31 -6.57
CA GLU A 130 6.73 9.43 -5.67
C GLU A 130 6.67 7.97 -6.12
N GLY A 131 6.09 7.70 -7.29
CA GLY A 131 5.96 6.37 -7.88
C GLY A 131 7.28 5.77 -8.38
N PRO A 132 7.21 4.56 -8.99
CA PRO A 132 8.38 3.88 -9.51
C PRO A 132 9.25 4.74 -10.44
N LYS A 133 8.64 5.45 -11.40
CA LYS A 133 9.37 6.33 -12.32
C LYS A 133 9.51 7.75 -11.77
N GLY A 134 8.50 8.26 -11.07
CA GLY A 134 8.44 9.64 -10.60
C GLY A 134 9.47 9.97 -9.52
N GLY A 135 9.63 9.08 -8.53
CA GLY A 135 10.54 9.30 -7.40
C GLY A 135 11.99 9.53 -7.84
N PRO A 136 12.59 8.64 -8.64
CA PRO A 136 12.26 7.23 -8.94
C PRO A 136 12.54 6.28 -7.76
N GLY A 137 12.07 5.04 -7.84
CA GLY A 137 12.31 4.00 -6.84
C GLY A 137 11.16 3.76 -5.86
N MET A 138 10.05 4.48 -6.02
CA MET A 138 8.84 4.30 -5.24
C MET A 138 9.11 4.36 -3.73
N ARG A 139 9.61 5.50 -3.21
CA ARG A 139 10.11 5.59 -1.82
C ARG A 139 9.01 5.33 -0.78
N GLU A 140 9.45 4.94 0.41
CA GLU A 140 8.57 4.75 1.56
C GLU A 140 8.57 6.01 2.43
N MET A 141 7.39 6.62 2.60
CA MET A 141 7.22 7.88 3.30
C MET A 141 6.74 7.64 4.73
N LEU A 142 7.65 7.72 5.70
CA LEU A 142 7.33 7.58 7.13
C LEU A 142 7.21 8.95 7.82
N SER A 143 8.05 9.92 7.45
CA SER A 143 8.19 11.20 8.17
C SER A 143 6.87 11.96 8.26
N THR A 144 6.17 12.09 7.13
CA THR A 144 4.87 12.79 7.04
C THR A 144 3.80 12.09 7.86
N THR A 145 3.73 10.76 7.77
CA THR A 145 2.71 10.00 8.51
C THR A 145 2.98 10.04 10.03
N ALA A 146 4.23 9.87 10.46
CA ALA A 146 4.61 9.96 11.87
C ALA A 146 4.30 11.34 12.47
N ALA A 147 4.57 12.43 11.73
CA ALA A 147 4.26 13.78 12.18
C ALA A 147 2.76 14.00 12.37
N LEU A 148 1.91 13.62 11.41
CA LEU A 148 0.44 13.72 11.54
C LEU A 148 -0.08 12.97 12.76
N TYR A 149 0.44 11.77 13.01
CA TYR A 149 0.10 10.97 14.19
C TYR A 149 0.52 11.63 15.50
N GLY A 150 1.76 12.11 15.59
CA GLY A 150 2.25 12.83 16.76
C GLY A 150 1.47 14.12 17.03
N GLN A 151 0.86 14.70 16.01
CA GLN A 151 0.00 15.87 16.11
C GLN A 151 -1.47 15.57 16.45
N GLY A 152 -1.86 14.29 16.53
CA GLY A 152 -3.23 13.85 16.83
C GLY A 152 -4.19 13.90 15.63
N MET A 153 -3.67 13.95 14.39
CA MET A 153 -4.46 14.14 13.17
C MET A 153 -4.63 12.87 12.32
N GLY A 154 -4.13 11.73 12.79
CA GLY A 154 -4.10 10.47 12.03
C GLY A 154 -5.46 9.90 11.59
N ASP A 155 -6.54 10.23 12.30
CA ASP A 155 -7.91 9.81 11.96
C ASP A 155 -8.75 10.95 11.35
N LYS A 156 -8.12 12.11 11.13
CA LYS A 156 -8.78 13.38 10.75
C LYS A 156 -8.37 13.89 9.37
N VAL A 157 -7.31 13.32 8.82
CA VAL A 157 -6.72 13.65 7.52
C VAL A 157 -6.39 12.34 6.83
N ALA A 158 -6.56 12.27 5.52
CA ALA A 158 -6.13 11.14 4.71
C ALA A 158 -4.88 11.49 3.89
N LEU A 159 -4.10 10.47 3.53
CA LEU A 159 -2.97 10.62 2.61
C LEU A 159 -3.12 9.70 1.42
N ILE A 160 -2.73 10.19 0.24
CA ILE A 160 -2.75 9.46 -1.02
C ILE A 160 -1.41 9.64 -1.70
N THR A 161 -0.85 8.56 -2.26
CA THR A 161 0.38 8.65 -3.05
C THR A 161 0.48 7.57 -4.14
N ASP A 162 1.18 7.91 -5.22
CA ASP A 162 1.69 6.94 -6.20
C ASP A 162 2.95 6.20 -5.71
N GLY A 163 3.57 6.66 -4.61
CA GLY A 163 4.65 5.98 -3.88
C GLY A 163 4.16 4.97 -2.84
N ARG A 164 4.88 4.87 -1.71
CA ARG A 164 4.56 3.95 -0.61
C ARG A 164 4.49 4.66 0.74
N PHE A 165 3.67 4.11 1.63
CA PHE A 165 3.70 4.42 3.06
C PHE A 165 4.28 3.24 3.83
N SER A 166 4.78 3.53 5.03
CA SER A 166 5.42 2.51 5.84
C SER A 166 4.45 1.49 6.42
N GLY A 167 4.91 0.26 6.63
CA GLY A 167 4.12 -0.77 7.32
C GLY A 167 3.69 -0.34 8.73
N ALA A 168 4.48 0.55 9.37
CA ALA A 168 4.19 1.16 10.66
C ALA A 168 3.08 2.22 10.63
N THR A 169 2.73 2.71 9.43
CA THR A 169 1.72 3.74 9.25
C THR A 169 0.35 3.27 9.76
N ARG A 170 -0.35 4.23 10.38
CA ARG A 170 -1.71 4.14 10.85
C ARG A 170 -2.57 5.08 9.99
N GLY A 171 -3.89 4.94 10.02
CA GLY A 171 -4.78 5.93 9.40
C GLY A 171 -5.03 5.70 7.93
N PHE A 172 -5.77 6.63 7.32
CA PHE A 172 -6.23 6.49 5.95
C PHE A 172 -5.12 6.87 4.95
N CYS A 173 -4.08 6.04 4.90
CA CYS A 173 -2.90 6.22 4.05
C CYS A 173 -2.96 5.24 2.88
N ILE A 174 -3.17 5.77 1.68
CA ILE A 174 -3.33 5.00 0.44
C ILE A 174 -2.07 5.14 -0.39
N GLY A 175 -1.37 4.02 -0.60
CA GLY A 175 -0.20 3.96 -1.48
C GLY A 175 -0.50 3.30 -2.82
N HIS A 176 0.51 3.26 -3.67
CA HIS A 176 0.52 2.50 -4.92
C HIS A 176 -0.54 2.97 -5.93
N VAL A 177 -0.97 4.23 -5.84
CA VAL A 177 -1.98 4.77 -6.76
C VAL A 177 -1.46 4.73 -8.19
N GLY A 178 -2.12 3.91 -9.01
CA GLY A 178 -1.76 3.70 -10.40
C GLY A 178 -2.85 4.14 -11.39
N PRO A 179 -2.50 4.63 -12.59
CA PRO A 179 -1.13 4.90 -13.05
C PRO A 179 -0.48 6.06 -12.29
N GLU A 180 0.84 5.99 -12.09
CA GLU A 180 1.59 7.02 -11.35
C GLU A 180 1.59 8.38 -12.06
N ALA A 181 1.94 9.45 -11.34
CA ALA A 181 1.89 10.80 -11.89
C ALA A 181 2.90 11.03 -13.02
N ALA A 182 4.06 10.37 -12.96
CA ALA A 182 5.13 10.51 -13.95
C ALA A 182 4.73 10.03 -15.35
N VAL A 183 3.73 9.15 -15.45
CA VAL A 183 3.18 8.65 -16.73
C VAL A 183 1.82 9.27 -17.08
N GLY A 184 1.42 10.34 -16.37
CA GLY A 184 0.20 11.09 -16.65
C GLY A 184 -1.08 10.36 -16.23
N GLY A 185 -0.99 9.54 -15.18
CA GLY A 185 -2.17 8.96 -14.53
C GLY A 185 -3.05 10.04 -13.88
N PRO A 186 -4.30 9.70 -13.48
CA PRO A 186 -5.25 10.68 -12.93
C PRO A 186 -4.73 11.46 -11.72
N ILE A 187 -3.90 10.85 -10.87
CA ILE A 187 -3.25 11.52 -9.74
C ILE A 187 -2.38 12.72 -10.16
N ALA A 188 -1.80 12.73 -11.37
CA ALA A 188 -1.06 13.86 -11.92
C ALA A 188 -1.94 15.08 -12.24
N LEU A 189 -3.25 14.86 -12.37
CA LEU A 189 -4.21 15.86 -12.85
C LEU A 189 -5.05 16.46 -11.71
N ILE A 190 -4.87 15.98 -10.49
CA ILE A 190 -5.53 16.52 -9.29
C ILE A 190 -5.01 17.92 -8.98
N ARG A 191 -5.92 18.78 -8.53
CA ARG A 191 -5.66 20.14 -8.09
C ARG A 191 -6.21 20.35 -6.68
N ASP A 192 -5.69 21.35 -5.98
CA ASP A 192 -6.20 21.74 -4.67
C ASP A 192 -7.71 22.01 -4.74
N GLY A 193 -8.44 21.48 -3.76
CA GLY A 193 -9.89 21.64 -3.63
C GLY A 193 -10.73 20.60 -4.37
N ASP A 194 -10.16 19.77 -5.26
CA ASP A 194 -10.91 18.67 -5.87
C ASP A 194 -11.42 17.73 -4.76
N ILE A 195 -12.71 17.36 -4.79
CA ILE A 195 -13.28 16.49 -3.75
C ILE A 195 -12.97 15.03 -4.06
N ILE A 196 -12.25 14.37 -3.15
CA ILE A 196 -11.90 12.96 -3.25
C ILE A 196 -12.77 12.14 -2.29
N THR A 197 -13.25 10.99 -2.76
CA THR A 197 -13.95 9.98 -1.96
C THR A 197 -13.08 8.73 -1.85
N LEU A 198 -12.88 8.30 -0.61
CA LEU A 198 -12.14 7.11 -0.23
C LEU A 198 -13.08 6.19 0.54
N ASP A 199 -13.32 4.99 0.03
CA ASP A 199 -14.21 4.03 0.68
C ASP A 199 -13.60 2.62 0.64
N ALA A 200 -13.04 2.19 1.76
CA ALA A 200 -12.44 0.87 1.89
C ALA A 200 -13.47 -0.24 2.12
N VAL A 201 -14.74 0.10 2.39
CA VAL A 201 -15.82 -0.89 2.48
C VAL A 201 -16.24 -1.33 1.08
N THR A 202 -16.38 -0.38 0.15
CA THR A 202 -16.73 -0.67 -1.25
C THR A 202 -15.52 -0.90 -2.15
N GLY A 203 -14.32 -0.53 -1.70
CA GLY A 203 -13.09 -0.59 -2.51
C GLY A 203 -12.97 0.57 -3.50
N GLU A 204 -13.55 1.72 -3.19
CA GLU A 204 -13.59 2.90 -4.06
C GLU A 204 -12.47 3.91 -3.73
N ILE A 205 -11.85 4.45 -4.79
CA ILE A 205 -11.06 5.68 -4.75
C ILE A 205 -11.44 6.55 -5.94
N SER A 206 -12.18 7.62 -5.69
CA SER A 206 -12.72 8.49 -6.73
C SER A 206 -12.50 9.97 -6.45
N VAL A 207 -12.54 10.77 -7.49
CA VAL A 207 -12.46 12.23 -7.42
C VAL A 207 -13.60 12.83 -8.23
N ASN A 208 -14.23 13.86 -7.68
CA ASN A 208 -15.34 14.58 -8.29
C ASN A 208 -14.85 15.57 -9.35
N VAL A 209 -14.27 15.03 -10.42
CA VAL A 209 -13.80 15.74 -11.60
C VAL A 209 -14.35 14.99 -12.82
N SER A 210 -15.07 15.70 -13.68
CA SER A 210 -15.63 15.15 -14.93
C SER A 210 -14.54 14.70 -15.90
N ASP A 211 -14.85 13.74 -16.76
CA ASP A 211 -13.92 13.25 -17.79
C ASP A 211 -13.48 14.36 -18.75
N GLU A 212 -14.37 15.31 -19.09
CA GLU A 212 -14.04 16.47 -19.93
C GLU A 212 -13.00 17.38 -19.26
N GLU A 213 -13.14 17.60 -17.96
CA GLU A 213 -12.19 18.37 -17.17
C GLU A 213 -10.85 17.65 -17.08
N PHE A 214 -10.83 16.33 -16.86
CA PHE A 214 -9.59 15.58 -16.90
C PHE A 214 -8.91 15.63 -18.26
N ALA A 215 -9.67 15.50 -19.35
CA ALA A 215 -9.15 15.64 -20.71
C ALA A 215 -8.52 17.02 -20.92
N ARG A 216 -9.19 18.09 -20.47
CA ARG A 216 -8.67 19.47 -20.52
C ARG A 216 -7.40 19.64 -19.68
N ARG A 217 -7.35 19.10 -18.46
CA ARG A 217 -6.14 19.17 -17.62
C ARG A 217 -4.97 18.42 -18.24
N LYS A 218 -5.26 17.29 -18.89
CA LYS A 218 -4.27 16.44 -19.55
C LYS A 218 -3.60 17.13 -20.74
N THR A 219 -4.27 18.06 -21.45
CA THR A 219 -3.63 18.80 -22.55
C THR A 219 -2.50 19.72 -22.07
N SER A 220 -2.53 20.14 -20.81
CA SER A 220 -1.47 20.96 -20.19
C SER A 220 -0.46 20.15 -19.38
N TRP A 221 -0.66 18.83 -19.28
CA TRP A 221 0.27 17.96 -18.57
C TRP A 221 1.48 17.63 -19.45
N ALA A 222 2.66 17.73 -18.87
CA ALA A 222 3.91 17.27 -19.46
C ALA A 222 4.63 16.34 -18.48
N PRO A 223 5.32 15.29 -18.97
CA PRO A 223 6.22 14.50 -18.15
C PRO A 223 7.27 15.40 -17.48
N ARG A 224 7.60 15.10 -16.22
CA ARG A 224 8.68 15.78 -15.49
C ARG A 224 9.96 14.98 -15.65
N GLU A 225 11.07 15.68 -15.81
CA GLU A 225 12.39 15.06 -15.70
C GLU A 225 12.70 14.80 -14.23
N THR A 226 13.42 13.72 -13.95
CA THR A 226 13.94 13.45 -12.61
C THR A 226 15.35 14.01 -12.49
N GLU A 227 15.79 14.32 -11.27
CA GLU A 227 17.15 14.81 -10.99
C GLU A 227 18.24 13.76 -11.33
N TYR A 228 17.84 12.51 -11.61
CA TYR A 228 18.75 11.41 -11.91
C TYR A 228 18.94 11.26 -13.42
N GLY A 229 19.92 11.95 -13.99
CA GLY A 229 20.26 11.85 -15.42
C GLY A 229 21.14 10.67 -15.83
N SER A 230 21.66 9.88 -14.87
CA SER A 230 22.52 8.72 -15.14
C SER A 230 22.56 7.73 -13.97
N GLY A 231 23.32 6.63 -14.11
CA GLY A 231 23.57 5.68 -13.02
C GLY A 231 22.43 4.69 -12.77
N ALA A 232 22.44 4.03 -11.61
CA ALA A 232 21.52 2.95 -11.30
C ALA A 232 20.06 3.41 -11.21
N ILE A 233 19.80 4.55 -10.58
CA ILE A 233 18.45 5.10 -10.40
C ILE A 233 17.84 5.53 -11.73
N TRP A 234 18.63 6.17 -12.61
CA TRP A 234 18.18 6.46 -13.97
C TRP A 234 17.82 5.19 -14.73
N LYS A 235 18.69 4.17 -14.73
CA LYS A 235 18.41 2.87 -15.37
C LYS A 235 17.12 2.23 -14.83
N TYR A 236 16.91 2.28 -13.51
CA TYR A 236 15.68 1.80 -12.89
C TYR A 236 14.46 2.53 -13.46
N ALA A 237 14.46 3.85 -13.49
CA ALA A 237 13.34 4.65 -14.01
C ALA A 237 13.01 4.33 -15.48
N GLN A 238 14.03 4.02 -16.29
CA GLN A 238 13.83 3.61 -17.69
C GLN A 238 13.12 2.25 -17.80
N LEU A 239 13.52 1.28 -16.97
CA LEU A 239 13.12 -0.13 -17.12
C LEU A 239 11.89 -0.51 -16.29
N VAL A 240 11.65 0.18 -15.18
CA VAL A 240 10.64 -0.23 -14.21
C VAL A 240 9.23 -0.18 -14.81
N GLY A 241 8.48 -1.26 -14.59
CA GLY A 241 7.06 -1.37 -14.89
C GLY A 241 6.17 -0.75 -13.81
N PRO A 242 4.83 -0.74 -14.02
CA PRO A 242 3.91 -0.13 -13.07
C PRO A 242 3.83 -0.91 -11.75
N ALA A 243 3.48 -0.20 -10.67
CA ALA A 243 3.32 -0.78 -9.33
C ALA A 243 2.30 -1.93 -9.27
N ARG A 244 1.26 -1.90 -10.11
CA ARG A 244 0.23 -2.97 -10.21
C ARG A 244 0.83 -4.35 -10.52
N TYR A 245 1.96 -4.40 -11.22
CA TYR A 245 2.68 -5.64 -11.52
C TYR A 245 3.90 -5.86 -10.63
N GLY A 246 4.02 -5.12 -9.52
CA GLY A 246 5.11 -5.25 -8.56
C GLY A 246 6.37 -4.45 -8.89
N ALA A 247 6.27 -3.41 -9.74
CA ALA A 247 7.40 -2.56 -10.12
C ALA A 247 8.64 -3.35 -10.61
N LEU A 248 8.39 -4.39 -11.43
CA LEU A 248 9.44 -5.22 -12.01
C LEU A 248 10.30 -4.41 -12.98
N THR A 249 11.59 -4.71 -13.02
CA THR A 249 12.57 -4.12 -13.96
C THR A 249 12.93 -5.04 -15.12
N ASN A 250 12.17 -6.14 -15.26
CA ASN A 250 12.33 -7.14 -16.30
C ASN A 250 10.93 -7.60 -16.80
N PRO A 251 10.87 -8.37 -17.91
CA PRO A 251 9.60 -8.88 -18.45
C PRO A 251 8.88 -9.93 -17.57
N GLY A 252 9.47 -10.32 -16.44
CA GLY A 252 8.99 -11.38 -15.55
C GLY A 252 9.21 -12.79 -16.11
N ALA A 253 8.86 -13.80 -15.31
CA ALA A 253 9.08 -15.22 -15.64
C ALA A 253 8.37 -15.68 -16.93
N LYS A 254 7.28 -15.00 -17.34
CA LYS A 254 6.59 -15.31 -18.62
C LYS A 254 7.47 -15.04 -19.85
N GLY A 255 8.44 -14.13 -19.73
CA GLY A 255 9.40 -13.83 -20.78
C GLY A 255 10.67 -14.68 -20.71
N GLU A 256 10.86 -15.48 -19.67
CA GLU A 256 12.04 -16.32 -19.49
C GLU A 256 12.01 -17.48 -20.50
N LYS A 257 13.14 -17.69 -21.20
CA LYS A 257 13.27 -18.77 -22.20
C LYS A 257 14.17 -19.90 -21.73
N GLU A 258 15.12 -19.61 -20.87
CA GLU A 258 16.11 -20.55 -20.35
C GLU A 258 16.45 -20.10 -18.93
N GLN A 259 16.22 -20.96 -17.94
CA GLN A 259 16.47 -20.64 -16.53
C GLN A 259 17.87 -21.13 -16.17
N TYR A 260 18.76 -20.21 -15.78
CA TYR A 260 20.17 -20.54 -15.47
C TYR A 260 20.32 -21.61 -14.38
N ALA A 261 19.38 -21.70 -13.45
CA ALA A 261 19.39 -22.70 -12.38
C ALA A 261 19.10 -24.14 -12.86
N ASP A 262 18.70 -24.32 -14.12
CA ASP A 262 18.39 -25.62 -14.71
C ASP A 262 19.60 -26.24 -15.45
N ILE A 263 20.77 -25.57 -15.43
CA ILE A 263 22.07 -26.05 -15.94
C ILE A 263 22.74 -26.95 -14.89
#